data_AF-A0A7V6DZL4-F1
#
_entry.id   AF-A0A7V6DZL4-F1
#
_cell.length_a   1.000
_cell.length_b   1.000
_cell.length_c   1.000
_cell.angle_alpha   90.00
_cell.angle_beta   90.00
_cell.angle_gamma   90.00
#
_symmetry.space_group_name_H-M   'P 1'
#
loop_
_entity.id
_entity.type
_entity.pdbx_description
1 polymer ?
#
loop_
_entity_poly.entity_id
_entity_poly.type
_entity_poly.pdbx_seq_one_letter_code
_entity_poly.pdbx_strand_id
1 'polypeptide(L)'
;MLNSKILTTRKMSEMSLTQLMLLILIGSAAGFASGLLGIGGAIIMVPGMIYLLHMPQQAAQGTSLAVMLLPIGIFAALQYYQKGFVNLSYAVVLIIAFVISSYFGSLLAVHLQG
;
A
#
# COMPACT_ATOMS: atom_id res chain seq x y z
N MET A 1 -3.67 -26.79 -15.89
CA MET A 1 -3.18 -25.43 -16.24
C MET A 1 -4.24 -24.47 -16.80
N LEU A 2 -5.45 -24.92 -17.18
CA LEU A 2 -6.48 -24.02 -17.75
C LEU A 2 -7.32 -23.22 -16.73
N ASN A 3 -7.24 -23.52 -15.42
CA ASN A 3 -8.17 -22.93 -14.44
C ASN A 3 -7.63 -21.71 -13.67
N SER A 4 -6.34 -21.36 -13.80
CA SER A 4 -5.76 -20.21 -13.07
C SER A 4 -6.01 -18.87 -13.75
N LYS A 5 -6.12 -18.82 -15.09
CA LYS A 5 -6.30 -17.57 -15.83
C LYS A 5 -7.69 -16.92 -15.64
N ILE A 6 -8.70 -17.71 -15.27
CA ILE A 6 -10.08 -17.24 -15.09
C ILE A 6 -10.22 -16.46 -13.77
N LEU A 7 -9.45 -16.79 -12.73
CA LEU A 7 -9.46 -16.08 -11.44
C LEU A 7 -8.71 -14.73 -11.51
N THR A 8 -7.75 -14.60 -12.43
CA THR A 8 -6.86 -13.43 -12.51
C THR A 8 -7.50 -12.22 -13.18
N THR A 9 -8.53 -12.41 -14.03
CA THR A 9 -9.06 -11.33 -14.89
C THR A 9 -10.57 -11.19 -14.77
N ARG A 10 -11.10 -10.94 -13.56
CA ARG A 10 -12.47 -10.41 -13.47
C ARG A 10 -12.49 -8.99 -14.03
N LYS A 11 -13.32 -8.73 -15.05
CA LYS A 11 -13.54 -7.36 -15.54
C LYS A 11 -14.25 -6.54 -14.47
N MET A 12 -13.96 -5.25 -14.43
CA MET A 12 -14.60 -4.28 -13.53
C MET A 12 -16.13 -4.27 -13.68
N SER A 13 -16.65 -4.60 -14.87
CA SER A 13 -18.09 -4.75 -15.16
C SER A 13 -18.76 -5.94 -14.47
N GLU A 14 -18.00 -6.91 -13.95
CA GLU A 14 -18.53 -8.09 -13.25
C GLU A 14 -18.42 -7.98 -11.73
N MET A 15 -17.95 -6.85 -11.22
CA MET A 15 -17.85 -6.61 -9.79
C MET A 15 -19.24 -6.37 -9.20
N SER A 16 -19.57 -7.13 -8.16
CA SER A 16 -20.76 -6.82 -7.36
C SER A 16 -20.56 -5.50 -6.62
N LEU A 17 -21.63 -4.75 -6.43
CA LEU A 17 -21.61 -3.50 -5.66
C LEU A 17 -21.00 -3.70 -4.26
N THR A 18 -21.30 -4.83 -3.62
CA THR A 18 -20.75 -5.19 -2.31
C THR A 18 -19.22 -5.32 -2.36
N GLN A 19 -18.67 -5.95 -3.42
CA GLN A 19 -17.22 -6.09 -3.58
C GLN A 19 -16.55 -4.74 -3.79
N LEU A 20 -17.16 -3.87 -4.61
CA LEU A 20 -16.66 -2.52 -4.84
C LEU A 20 -16.61 -1.71 -3.53
N MET A 21 -17.70 -1.71 -2.76
CA MET A 21 -17.75 -1.01 -1.47
C MET A 21 -16.72 -1.53 -0.47
N LEU A 22 -16.55 -2.84 -0.37
CA LEU A 22 -15.55 -3.45 0.49
C LEU A 22 -14.12 -3.05 0.09
N LEU A 23 -13.81 -3.06 -1.21
CA LEU A 23 -12.48 -2.68 -1.70
C LEU A 23 -12.19 -1.20 -1.43
N ILE A 24 -13.18 -0.31 -1.61
CA ILE A 24 -13.03 1.10 -1.26
C ILE A 24 -12.76 1.25 0.24
N LEU A 25 -13.54 0.58 1.10
CA LEU A 25 -13.36 0.64 2.54
C LEU A 25 -11.97 0.14 2.97
N ILE A 26 -11.55 -1.01 2.43
CA ILE A 26 -10.23 -1.60 2.71
C ILE A 26 -9.11 -0.66 2.23
N GLY A 27 -9.19 -0.19 0.99
CA GLY A 27 -8.18 0.70 0.41
C GLY A 27 -8.07 2.01 1.18
N SER A 28 -9.20 2.61 1.55
CA SER A 28 -9.24 3.86 2.30
C SER A 28 -8.69 3.70 3.73
N ALA A 29 -9.11 2.65 4.45
CA ALA A 29 -8.62 2.38 5.80
C ALA A 29 -7.12 2.06 5.81
N ALA A 30 -6.67 1.19 4.89
CA ALA A 30 -5.26 0.86 4.75
C ALA A 30 -4.42 2.08 4.33
N GLY A 31 -4.92 2.87 3.38
CA GLY A 31 -4.27 4.10 2.90
C GLY A 31 -4.10 5.10 4.02
N PHE A 32 -5.19 5.43 4.72
CA PHE A 32 -5.17 6.38 5.82
C PHE A 32 -4.20 5.94 6.93
N ALA A 33 -4.28 4.69 7.38
CA ALA A 33 -3.39 4.15 8.41
C ALA A 33 -1.92 4.13 7.94
N SER A 34 -1.67 3.73 6.68
CA SER A 34 -0.32 3.71 6.11
C SER A 34 0.26 5.11 5.96
N GLY A 35 -0.55 6.10 5.56
CA GLY A 35 -0.12 7.49 5.46
C GLY A 35 0.16 8.11 6.83
N LEU A 36 -0.70 7.80 7.82
CA LEU A 36 -0.56 8.30 9.18
C LEU A 36 0.66 7.72 9.92
N LEU A 37 0.92 6.43 9.74
CA LEU A 37 1.84 5.66 10.58
C LEU A 37 3.10 5.19 9.83
N GLY A 38 3.12 5.25 8.50
CA GLY A 38 4.25 4.79 7.67
C GLY A 38 4.45 3.27 7.68
N ILE A 39 3.40 2.47 7.91
CA ILE A 39 3.47 1.06 8.35
C ILE A 39 4.00 0.04 7.34
N GLY A 40 4.29 0.38 6.08
CA GLY A 40 4.53 -0.56 4.97
C GLY A 40 5.56 -1.71 5.15
N GLY A 41 6.23 -1.82 6.30
CA GLY A 41 7.33 -2.71 6.73
C GLY A 41 8.39 -1.96 7.55
N ALA A 42 8.12 -0.69 7.84
CA ALA A 42 8.90 0.20 8.69
C ALA A 42 9.03 -0.25 10.16
N ILE A 43 8.24 -1.24 10.60
CA ILE A 43 8.23 -1.75 11.99
C ILE A 43 9.64 -2.11 12.48
N ILE A 44 10.51 -2.62 11.61
CA ILE A 44 11.91 -2.93 11.95
C ILE A 44 12.84 -1.78 11.55
N MET A 45 12.67 -1.23 10.35
CA MET A 45 13.59 -0.24 9.79
C MET A 45 13.60 1.08 10.59
N VAL A 46 12.43 1.57 11.01
CA VAL A 46 12.33 2.85 11.73
C VAL A 46 12.97 2.77 13.11
N PRO A 47 12.64 1.80 13.99
CA PRO A 47 13.37 1.64 15.25
C PRO A 47 14.87 1.42 15.03
N GLY A 48 15.26 0.64 14.03
CA GLY A 48 16.68 0.42 13.70
C GLY A 48 17.40 1.73 13.36
N MET A 49 16.82 2.56 12.50
CA MET A 49 17.41 3.87 12.13
C MET A 49 17.42 4.86 13.31
N ILE A 50 16.41 4.83 14.17
CA ILE A 50 16.36 5.73 15.33
C ILE A 50 17.36 5.29 16.41
N TYR A 51 17.32 4.03 16.82
CA TYR A 51 18.13 3.56 17.94
C TYR A 51 19.58 3.26 17.57
N LEU A 52 19.86 2.81 16.34
CA LEU A 52 21.23 2.48 15.93
C LEU A 52 21.90 3.66 15.22
N LEU A 53 21.17 4.41 14.40
CA LEU A 53 21.72 5.49 13.58
C LEU A 53 21.38 6.89 14.10
N HIS A 54 20.62 7.00 15.20
CA HIS A 54 20.20 8.27 15.80
C HIS A 54 19.49 9.21 14.81
N MET A 55 18.81 8.65 13.81
CA MET A 55 18.06 9.44 12.83
C MET A 55 16.81 10.07 13.45
N PRO A 56 16.44 11.30 13.06
CA PRO A 56 15.14 11.88 13.40
C PRO A 56 13.98 11.01 12.92
N GLN A 57 12.90 10.93 13.71
CA GLN A 57 11.71 10.11 13.43
C GLN A 57 11.20 10.27 11.99
N GLN A 58 10.99 11.50 11.55
CA GLN A 58 10.46 11.79 10.21
C GLN A 58 11.43 11.35 9.11
N ALA A 59 12.74 11.52 9.30
CA ALA A 59 13.75 11.09 8.35
C ALA A 59 13.81 9.55 8.25
N ALA A 60 13.74 8.85 9.38
CA ALA A 60 13.68 7.39 9.42
C ALA A 60 12.41 6.86 8.71
N GLN A 61 11.25 7.46 8.99
CA GLN A 61 9.98 7.09 8.34
C GLN A 61 10.04 7.32 6.83
N GLY A 62 10.45 8.52 6.38
CA GLY A 62 10.56 8.84 4.96
C GLY A 62 11.55 7.94 4.21
N THR A 63 12.71 7.65 4.82
CA THR A 63 13.71 6.75 4.25
C THR A 63 13.17 5.33 4.12
N SER A 64 12.46 4.83 5.14
CA SER A 64 11.83 3.52 5.07
C SER A 64 10.83 3.44 3.91
N LEU A 65 9.96 4.46 3.74
CA LEU A 65 8.98 4.52 2.66
C LEU A 65 9.64 4.48 1.28
N ALA A 66 10.76 5.19 1.08
CA ALA A 66 11.50 5.16 -0.17
C ALA A 66 11.98 3.74 -0.52
N VAL A 67 12.52 2.99 0.45
CA VAL A 67 12.96 1.60 0.26
C VAL A 67 11.78 0.65 0.02
N MET A 68 10.66 0.87 0.70
CA MET A 68 9.50 -0.01 0.60
C MET A 68 8.79 0.14 -0.75
N LEU A 69 8.62 1.38 -1.21
CA LEU A 69 7.80 1.68 -2.37
C LEU A 69 8.57 1.49 -3.69
N LEU A 70 9.83 1.94 -3.78
CA LEU A 70 10.58 1.90 -5.03
C LEU A 70 11.10 0.48 -5.32
N PRO A 71 12.17 -0.03 -4.67
CA PRO A 71 12.72 -1.31 -5.06
C PRO A 71 11.81 -2.47 -4.67
N ILE A 72 11.40 -2.57 -3.40
CA ILE A 72 10.69 -3.77 -2.91
C ILE A 72 9.31 -3.88 -3.55
N GLY A 73 8.52 -2.80 -3.50
CA GLY A 73 7.17 -2.76 -4.04
C GLY A 73 7.11 -3.07 -5.53
N ILE A 74 7.96 -2.45 -6.34
CA ILE A 74 7.97 -2.64 -7.80
C ILE A 74 8.35 -4.08 -8.16
N PHE A 75 9.47 -4.60 -7.64
CA PHE A 75 9.92 -5.95 -7.99
C PHE A 75 8.95 -7.03 -7.50
N ALA A 76 8.41 -6.88 -6.28
CA ALA A 76 7.39 -7.80 -5.78
C ALA A 76 6.13 -7.76 -6.64
N ALA A 77 5.57 -6.58 -6.90
CA ALA A 77 4.37 -6.44 -7.71
C ALA A 77 4.55 -7.03 -9.11
N LEU A 78 5.69 -6.78 -9.76
CA LEU A 78 6.03 -7.37 -11.06
C LEU A 78 6.09 -8.89 -11.01
N GLN A 79 6.72 -9.47 -9.98
CA GLN A 79 6.82 -10.92 -9.83
C GLN A 79 5.44 -11.57 -9.66
N TYR A 80 4.58 -11.02 -8.79
CA TYR A 80 3.22 -11.53 -8.58
C TYR A 80 2.34 -11.33 -9.81
N TYR A 81 2.51 -10.22 -10.53
CA TYR A 81 1.80 -9.96 -11.79
C TYR A 81 2.20 -10.98 -12.87
N GLN A 82 3.49 -11.23 -13.06
CA GLN A 82 3.99 -12.22 -14.02
C GLN A 82 3.51 -13.64 -13.71
N LYS A 83 3.32 -13.96 -12.43
CA LYS A 83 2.77 -15.25 -11.99
C LYS A 83 1.23 -15.33 -12.08
N GLY A 84 0.55 -14.25 -12.46
CA GLY A 84 -0.91 -14.20 -12.59
C GLY A 84 -1.66 -14.18 -11.26
N PHE A 85 -1.00 -13.77 -10.16
CA PHE A 85 -1.60 -13.70 -8.83
C PHE A 85 -2.21 -12.33 -8.51
N VAL A 86 -2.20 -11.39 -9.46
CA VAL A 86 -2.73 -10.04 -9.29
C VAL A 86 -4.07 -9.90 -10.01
N ASN A 87 -5.13 -9.61 -9.26
CA ASN A 87 -6.40 -9.19 -9.85
C ASN A 87 -6.35 -7.69 -10.15
N LEU A 88 -6.22 -7.33 -11.42
CA LEU A 88 -6.03 -5.93 -11.82
C LEU A 88 -7.24 -5.03 -11.52
N SER A 89 -8.46 -5.55 -11.68
CA SER A 89 -9.67 -4.75 -11.40
C SER A 89 -9.74 -4.36 -9.92
N TYR A 90 -9.42 -5.30 -9.02
CA TYR A 90 -9.41 -5.01 -7.59
C TYR A 90 -8.22 -4.11 -7.23
N ALA A 91 -7.06 -4.34 -7.83
CA ALA A 91 -5.88 -3.52 -7.61
C ALA A 91 -6.13 -2.06 -7.97
N VAL A 92 -6.78 -1.76 -9.10
CA VAL A 92 -7.09 -0.39 -9.51
C VAL A 92 -7.98 0.32 -8.50
N VAL A 93 -9.07 -0.32 -8.05
CA VAL A 93 -9.97 0.25 -7.03
C VAL A 93 -9.22 0.53 -5.73
N LEU A 94 -8.42 -0.45 -5.28
CA LEU A 94 -7.62 -0.31 -4.07
C LEU A 94 -6.59 0.81 -4.18
N ILE A 95 -5.88 0.91 -5.31
CA ILE A 95 -4.88 1.97 -5.54
C ILE A 95 -5.53 3.34 -5.46
N ILE A 96 -6.67 3.55 -6.11
CA ILE A 96 -7.36 4.85 -6.10
C ILE A 96 -7.79 5.22 -4.68
N ALA A 97 -8.49 4.32 -3.99
CA ALA A 97 -8.92 4.56 -2.61
C ALA A 97 -7.73 4.80 -1.67
N PHE A 98 -6.69 3.98 -1.80
CA PHE A 98 -5.49 4.05 -0.98
C PHE A 98 -4.72 5.36 -1.17
N VAL A 99 -4.47 5.79 -2.41
CA VAL A 99 -3.73 7.02 -2.69
C VAL A 99 -4.45 8.24 -2.11
N ILE A 100 -5.76 8.33 -2.30
CA ILE A 100 -6.57 9.44 -1.79
C ILE A 100 -6.48 9.48 -0.26
N SER A 101 -6.75 8.36 0.41
CA SER A 101 -6.77 8.32 1.88
C SER A 101 -5.38 8.43 2.51
N SER A 102 -4.35 7.90 1.86
CA SER A 102 -2.96 7.99 2.33
C SER A 102 -2.43 9.42 2.31
N TYR A 103 -2.80 10.20 1.30
CA TYR A 103 -2.47 11.62 1.26
C TYR A 103 -2.99 12.36 2.51
N PHE A 104 -4.28 12.21 2.84
CA PHE A 104 -4.86 12.82 4.05
C PHE A 104 -4.24 12.30 5.34
N GLY A 105 -3.98 10.99 5.43
CA GLY A 105 -3.30 10.40 6.60
C GLY A 105 -1.90 10.96 6.82
N SER A 106 -1.12 11.11 5.74
CA SER A 106 0.24 11.67 5.80
C SER A 106 0.24 13.15 6.17
N LEU A 107 -0.73 13.93 5.67
CA LEU A 107 -0.86 15.34 6.00
C LEU A 107 -1.12 15.53 7.51
N LEU A 108 -1.99 14.69 8.08
CA LEU A 108 -2.27 14.71 9.51
C LEU A 108 -1.04 14.30 10.34
N ALA A 109 -0.30 13.27 9.91
CA ALA A 109 0.92 12.82 10.60
C ALA A 109 1.97 13.93 10.74
N VAL A 110 2.19 14.68 9.64
CA VAL A 110 3.15 15.78 9.63
C VAL A 110 2.72 16.91 10.56
N HIS A 111 1.42 17.24 10.61
CA HIS A 111 0.90 18.28 11.51
C HIS A 111 0.95 17.89 12.99
N LEU A 112 0.75 16.62 13.33
CA LEU A 112 0.75 16.15 14.73
C LEU A 112 2.14 16.03 15.35
N GLN A 113 3.20 16.00 14.53
CA GLN A 113 4.59 15.82 14.97
C GLN A 113 5.48 17.03 14.68
N GLY A 114 4.90 18.12 14.17
CA GLY A 114 5.55 19.42 13.99
C GLY A 114 5.48 20.29 15.24
#